data_AF-A0A1M6N6V8-F1
#
_entry.id   AF-A0A1M6N6V8-F1
#
_cell.length_a   1.000
_cell.length_b   1.000
_cell.length_c   1.000
_cell.angle_alpha   90.00
_cell.angle_beta   90.00
_cell.angle_gamma   90.00
#
_symmetry.space_group_name_H-M   'P 1'
#
loop_
_entity.id
_entity.type
_entity.pdbx_description
1 polymer ?
#
loop_
_entity_poly.entity_id
_entity_poly.type
_entity_poly.pdbx_seq_one_letter_code
_entity_poly.pdbx_strand_id
1 'polypeptide(L)'
;MLVQQTIRQAIISRHRILLVIGSFLLLLFFSVQLQLVHPEAIWMLGILLLFLEWFPVGLGRINFSLCFPLFFGLFFMLGPSMTLWLDAFILLLVQAARRKPWEVFSYNFSSRMIALALSGWFWLWANANVIQEGHKHLIIDSLWLLMVTALIYSTSANLLILLVWRQRRSWRVSARLFLSALGIDLGLATLYNGLMIWLASNPVNVHTGSIGSFFFFLPLVAISLVAHLVANLLREKHRLESVFSITESIRQPNHLDSVLPQIANAAKELFRSSFGVIYQVDEWGLLYREMGNKRYTLPRGQGISGWAVQTGRLQMVADVERDSRFLPQEADKDIRSLFVAPIYIDEQVVGVITLGKPIVNGFHPQDEKLMTLFSSYASVAMRNALYLEEQKRRILLEERNRLAREIHDGIAQNLAGALLRVESILRHSEPAMQKQLLDLQKLLQETVGSVRSSIYSLRPQPYVEQGLEKAIRNLLKDLLEDTEIQVEFSVHQETNLLLHPEISRTVYEMIAEGTRNMRKHAHARHFKVRLDLLPDRVKVLMLDDGCGFHFARAIQNAIRGTSFGIDMIHQMAAQWKGRVEYITSPGSGTEIWIELPIGDEVEENAHSSAFV
;
A
#
# COMPACT_ATOMS: atom_id res chain seq x y z
N MET A 1 28.59 -19.22 5.34
CA MET A 1 28.20 -18.34 4.20
C MET A 1 28.61 -16.88 4.38
N LEU A 2 28.36 -16.25 5.55
CA LEU A 2 28.79 -14.86 5.84
C LEU A 2 30.29 -14.60 5.61
N VAL A 3 31.17 -15.46 6.13
CA VAL A 3 32.63 -15.37 5.90
C VAL A 3 32.98 -15.42 4.41
N GLN A 4 32.31 -16.27 3.62
CA GLN A 4 32.53 -16.32 2.17
C GLN A 4 32.03 -15.07 1.45
N GLN A 5 30.93 -14.43 1.88
CA GLN A 5 30.45 -13.18 1.29
C GLN A 5 31.32 -11.98 1.67
N THR A 6 31.77 -11.88 2.92
CA THR A 6 32.70 -10.84 3.36
C THR A 6 34.06 -10.98 2.69
N ILE A 7 34.56 -12.21 2.55
CA ILE A 7 35.76 -12.52 1.77
C ILE A 7 35.53 -12.16 0.30
N ARG A 8 34.36 -12.45 -0.29
CA ARG A 8 34.06 -12.11 -1.69
C ARG A 8 33.99 -10.60 -1.91
N GLN A 9 33.39 -9.83 -1.00
CA GLN A 9 33.37 -8.36 -1.07
C GLN A 9 34.76 -7.75 -0.83
N ALA A 10 35.54 -8.29 0.11
CA ALA A 10 36.92 -7.88 0.33
C ALA A 10 37.80 -8.19 -0.89
N ILE A 11 37.64 -9.36 -1.51
CA ILE A 11 38.31 -9.74 -2.75
C ILE A 11 37.90 -8.78 -3.88
N ILE A 12 36.61 -8.48 -4.06
CA ILE A 12 36.13 -7.53 -5.08
C ILE A 12 36.72 -6.13 -4.85
N SER A 13 36.78 -5.66 -3.60
CA SER A 13 37.38 -4.37 -3.27
C SER A 13 38.89 -4.33 -3.57
N ARG A 14 39.63 -5.42 -3.28
CA ARG A 14 41.06 -5.56 -3.61
C ARG A 14 41.31 -5.58 -5.12
N HIS A 15 40.50 -6.30 -5.88
CA HIS A 15 40.62 -6.33 -7.35
C HIS A 15 40.35 -4.95 -7.98
N ARG A 16 39.42 -4.17 -7.42
CA ARG A 16 39.14 -2.80 -7.89
C ARG A 16 40.30 -1.84 -7.63
N ILE A 17 40.91 -1.91 -6.45
CA ILE A 17 42.09 -1.10 -6.12
C ILE A 17 43.26 -1.45 -7.04
N LEU A 18 43.49 -2.74 -7.27
CA LEU A 18 44.52 -3.22 -8.21
C LEU A 18 44.26 -2.73 -9.65
N LEU A 19 43.01 -2.73 -10.11
CA LEU A 19 42.65 -2.19 -11.43
C LEU A 19 42.99 -0.70 -11.56
N VAL A 20 42.61 0.11 -10.57
CA VAL A 20 42.91 1.56 -10.57
C VAL A 20 44.41 1.80 -10.52
N ILE A 21 45.13 1.11 -9.64
CA ILE A 21 46.61 1.19 -9.57
C ILE A 21 47.22 0.79 -10.92
N GLY A 22 46.76 -0.30 -11.53
CA GLY A 22 47.19 -0.72 -12.86
C GLY A 22 46.96 0.34 -13.93
N SER A 23 45.81 1.04 -13.89
CA SER A 23 45.53 2.16 -14.80
C SER A 23 46.43 3.36 -14.59
N PHE A 24 46.80 3.68 -13.34
CA PHE A 24 47.79 4.73 -13.05
C PHE A 24 49.21 4.34 -13.49
N LEU A 25 49.62 3.08 -13.29
CA LEU A 25 50.91 2.57 -13.79
C LEU A 25 50.96 2.62 -15.32
N LEU A 26 49.84 2.34 -15.97
CA LEU A 26 49.72 2.42 -17.42
C LEU A 26 49.78 3.88 -17.91
N LEU A 27 49.17 4.83 -17.20
CA LEU A 27 49.36 6.27 -17.46
C LEU A 27 50.83 6.71 -17.33
N LEU A 28 51.53 6.21 -16.29
CA LEU A 28 52.95 6.46 -16.09
C LEU A 28 53.81 5.85 -17.20
N PHE A 29 53.48 4.65 -17.69
CA PHE A 29 54.19 4.03 -18.81
C PHE A 29 54.12 4.90 -20.09
N PHE A 30 52.93 5.42 -20.41
CA PHE A 30 52.74 6.33 -21.56
C PHE A 30 53.34 7.73 -21.35
N SER A 31 53.72 8.11 -20.12
CA SER A 31 54.34 9.42 -19.84
C SER A 31 55.76 9.56 -20.39
N VAL A 32 56.46 8.46 -20.66
CA VAL A 32 57.85 8.47 -21.14
C VAL A 32 57.96 9.01 -22.59
N GLN A 33 56.85 9.10 -23.33
CA GLN A 33 56.80 9.50 -24.73
C GLN A 33 55.97 10.77 -24.97
N LEU A 34 55.93 11.70 -24.00
CA LEU A 34 55.17 12.95 -24.13
C LEU A 34 55.88 13.93 -25.08
N GLN A 35 55.32 14.13 -26.28
CA GLN A 35 55.70 15.21 -27.19
C GLN A 35 54.48 16.10 -27.47
N LEU A 36 54.66 17.41 -27.36
CA LEU A 36 53.62 18.42 -27.63
C LEU A 36 53.72 18.86 -29.09
N VAL A 37 52.84 18.32 -29.94
CA VAL A 37 52.81 18.63 -31.37
C VAL A 37 51.83 19.77 -31.69
N HIS A 38 50.70 19.86 -30.95
CA HIS A 38 49.65 20.87 -31.14
C HIS A 38 49.01 21.33 -29.81
N PRO A 39 49.60 22.29 -29.07
CA PRO A 39 49.08 22.69 -27.76
C PRO A 39 47.67 23.29 -27.80
N GLU A 40 47.28 23.94 -28.90
CA GLU A 40 45.94 24.50 -29.11
C GLU A 40 44.84 23.44 -29.16
N ALA A 41 45.15 22.23 -29.65
CA ALA A 41 44.19 21.13 -29.73
C ALA A 41 43.80 20.59 -28.34
N ILE A 42 44.66 20.77 -27.33
CA ILE A 42 44.40 20.35 -25.93
C ILE A 42 43.16 21.05 -25.39
N TRP A 43 43.07 22.37 -25.55
CA TRP A 43 41.93 23.13 -25.04
C TRP A 43 40.70 22.99 -25.93
N MET A 44 40.88 23.02 -27.26
CA MET A 44 39.78 22.96 -28.21
C MET A 44 39.08 21.60 -28.24
N LEU A 45 39.82 20.50 -28.41
CA LEU A 45 39.22 19.18 -28.41
C LEU A 45 38.99 18.67 -26.98
N GLY A 46 39.78 19.13 -26.01
CA GLY A 46 39.55 18.84 -24.59
C GLY A 46 38.24 19.39 -24.06
N ILE A 47 37.80 20.60 -24.47
CA ILE A 47 36.48 21.10 -24.07
C ILE A 47 35.36 20.25 -24.68
N LEU A 48 35.47 19.83 -25.95
CA LEU A 48 34.49 18.93 -26.56
C LEU A 48 34.45 17.58 -25.83
N LEU A 49 35.61 17.03 -25.46
CA LEU A 49 35.72 15.80 -24.70
C LEU A 49 35.08 15.93 -23.31
N LEU A 50 35.31 17.05 -22.62
CA LEU A 50 34.67 17.39 -21.35
C LEU A 50 33.14 17.41 -21.50
N PHE A 51 32.62 18.02 -22.56
CA PHE A 51 31.19 18.03 -22.84
C PHE A 51 30.62 16.64 -23.11
N LEU A 52 31.29 15.82 -23.93
CA LEU A 52 30.86 14.45 -24.21
C LEU A 52 30.81 13.60 -22.95
N GLU A 53 31.78 13.77 -22.05
CA GLU A 53 31.82 13.05 -20.78
C GLU A 53 30.81 13.60 -19.75
N TRP A 54 30.52 14.90 -19.82
CA TRP A 54 29.48 15.51 -19.01
C TRP A 54 28.08 15.09 -19.48
N PHE A 55 27.83 14.91 -20.78
CA PHE A 55 26.51 14.56 -21.29
C PHE A 55 26.49 13.17 -21.94
N PRO A 56 26.61 12.09 -21.15
CA PRO A 56 26.63 10.74 -21.70
C PRO A 56 25.25 10.34 -22.20
N VAL A 57 25.23 9.52 -23.25
CA VAL A 57 24.02 8.98 -23.87
C VAL A 57 23.53 7.77 -23.09
N GLY A 58 22.23 7.69 -22.85
CA GLY A 58 21.61 6.57 -22.13
C GLY A 58 21.12 5.48 -23.08
N LEU A 59 21.66 4.26 -22.98
CA LEU A 59 21.12 3.04 -23.58
C LEU A 59 20.49 2.17 -22.48
N GLY A 60 19.16 2.26 -22.35
CA GLY A 60 18.43 1.57 -21.28
C GLY A 60 18.84 2.07 -19.88
N ARG A 61 19.56 1.23 -19.11
CA ARG A 61 20.06 1.57 -17.76
C ARG A 61 21.55 1.95 -17.73
N ILE A 62 22.21 2.05 -18.90
CA ILE A 62 23.65 2.30 -19.02
C ILE A 62 23.84 3.67 -19.67
N ASN A 63 24.76 4.45 -19.11
CA ASN A 63 25.23 5.68 -19.73
C ASN A 63 26.59 5.40 -20.36
N PHE A 64 26.77 5.78 -21.62
CA PHE A 64 28.02 5.68 -22.35
C PHE A 64 28.32 7.01 -23.05
N SER A 65 29.59 7.38 -23.11
CA SER A 65 30.03 8.64 -23.72
C SER A 65 30.55 8.36 -25.12
N LEU A 66 30.12 9.16 -26.10
CA LEU A 66 30.49 9.02 -27.52
C LEU A 66 31.88 9.61 -27.83
N CYS A 67 32.89 9.23 -27.04
CA CYS A 67 34.20 9.89 -27.06
C CYS A 67 35.14 9.35 -28.14
N PHE A 68 34.92 8.13 -28.66
CA PHE A 68 35.91 7.50 -29.54
C PHE A 68 36.18 8.24 -30.86
N PRO A 69 35.17 8.75 -31.60
CA PRO A 69 35.44 9.55 -32.79
C PRO A 69 36.41 10.72 -32.49
N LEU A 70 36.22 11.37 -31.34
CA LEU A 70 37.09 12.45 -30.88
C LEU A 70 38.49 11.93 -30.46
N PHE A 71 38.58 10.77 -29.81
CA PHE A 71 39.86 10.15 -29.45
C PHE A 71 40.73 9.83 -30.65
N PHE A 72 40.13 9.39 -31.75
CA PHE A 72 40.89 9.18 -32.98
C PHE A 72 41.46 10.50 -33.52
N GLY A 73 40.67 11.58 -33.56
CA GLY A 73 41.18 12.91 -33.90
C GLY A 73 42.29 13.38 -32.96
N LEU A 74 42.14 13.14 -31.66
CA LEU A 74 43.17 13.44 -30.65
C LEU A 74 44.43 12.58 -30.84
N PHE A 75 44.33 11.31 -31.25
CA PHE A 75 45.50 10.47 -31.58
C PHE A 75 46.29 11.07 -32.75
N PHE A 76 45.61 11.57 -33.78
CA PHE A 76 46.28 12.23 -34.91
C PHE A 76 46.93 13.57 -34.52
N MET A 77 46.29 14.37 -33.65
CA MET A 77 46.77 15.72 -33.31
C MET A 77 47.77 15.77 -32.15
N LEU A 78 47.54 14.98 -31.11
CA LEU A 78 48.32 15.02 -29.87
C LEU A 78 49.13 13.74 -29.64
N GLY A 79 48.86 12.68 -30.41
CA GLY A 79 49.37 11.35 -30.12
C GLY A 79 48.58 10.64 -29.00
N PRO A 80 48.72 9.32 -28.90
CA PRO A 80 47.97 8.51 -27.94
C PRO A 80 48.36 8.81 -26.48
N SER A 81 49.63 9.13 -26.21
CA SER A 81 50.11 9.44 -24.86
C SER A 81 49.42 10.67 -24.27
N MET A 82 49.38 11.78 -25.01
CA MET A 82 48.70 13.01 -24.55
C MET A 82 47.18 12.83 -24.48
N THR A 83 46.60 12.09 -25.42
CA THR A 83 45.16 11.80 -25.42
C THR A 83 44.74 11.04 -24.17
N LEU A 84 45.54 10.06 -23.75
CA LEU A 84 45.31 9.28 -22.54
C LEU A 84 45.34 10.16 -21.28
N TRP A 85 46.33 11.07 -21.19
CA TRP A 85 46.45 12.00 -20.06
C TRP A 85 45.31 13.03 -20.01
N LEU A 86 44.94 13.59 -21.17
CA LEU A 86 43.84 14.54 -21.28
C LEU A 86 42.52 13.91 -20.84
N ASP A 87 42.22 12.69 -21.30
CA ASP A 87 41.02 11.96 -20.92
C ASP A 87 41.02 11.59 -19.42
N ALA A 88 42.15 11.13 -18.88
CA ALA A 88 42.27 10.83 -17.45
C ALA A 88 41.97 12.06 -16.58
N PHE A 89 42.51 13.22 -16.95
CA PHE A 89 42.27 14.48 -16.24
C PHE A 89 40.80 14.89 -16.31
N ILE A 90 40.20 14.84 -17.51
CA ILE A 90 38.78 15.19 -17.72
C ILE A 90 37.87 14.26 -16.91
N LEU A 91 38.12 12.95 -16.93
CA LEU A 91 37.33 11.98 -16.16
C LEU A 91 37.39 12.24 -14.66
N LEU A 92 38.56 12.56 -14.12
CA LEU A 92 38.73 12.92 -12.71
C LEU A 92 37.96 14.20 -12.36
N LEU A 93 38.00 15.21 -13.23
CA LEU A 93 37.29 16.47 -13.04
C LEU A 93 35.75 16.27 -13.05
N VAL A 94 35.23 15.58 -14.06
CA VAL A 94 33.79 15.27 -14.17
C VAL A 94 33.34 14.43 -12.97
N GLN A 95 34.17 13.49 -12.53
CA GLN A 95 33.89 12.67 -11.35
C GLN A 95 33.79 13.51 -10.07
N ALA A 96 34.76 14.39 -9.83
CA ALA A 96 34.78 15.27 -8.67
C ALA A 96 33.52 16.14 -8.61
N ALA A 97 33.08 16.66 -9.76
CA ALA A 97 31.89 17.48 -9.85
C ALA A 97 30.58 16.70 -9.66
N ARG A 98 30.48 15.47 -10.19
CA ARG A 98 29.25 14.65 -10.14
C ARG A 98 29.08 13.82 -8.88
N ARG A 99 30.08 13.76 -8.00
CA ARG A 99 30.06 12.98 -6.74
C ARG A 99 29.58 11.53 -6.95
N LYS A 100 29.93 10.88 -8.06
CA LYS A 100 29.50 9.49 -8.29
C LYS A 100 30.12 8.56 -7.24
N PRO A 101 29.49 7.44 -6.87
CA PRO A 101 30.08 6.47 -5.96
C PRO A 101 31.45 5.99 -6.45
N TRP A 102 32.41 5.86 -5.53
CA TRP A 102 33.78 5.40 -5.82
C TRP A 102 33.82 4.10 -6.63
N GLU A 103 32.86 3.22 -6.38
CA GLU A 103 32.74 1.92 -7.04
C GLU A 103 32.47 2.04 -8.54
N VAL A 104 31.60 2.97 -8.94
CA VAL A 104 31.26 3.21 -10.35
C VAL A 104 32.42 3.92 -11.04
N PHE A 105 33.07 4.85 -10.34
CA PHE A 105 34.22 5.57 -10.84
C PHE A 105 35.40 4.66 -11.14
N SER A 106 35.86 3.89 -10.14
CA SER A 106 37.06 3.04 -10.24
C SER A 106 37.01 2.14 -11.47
N TYR A 107 35.82 1.62 -11.75
CA TYR A 107 35.59 0.77 -12.88
C TYR A 107 35.58 1.50 -14.23
N ASN A 108 34.77 2.57 -14.36
CA ASN A 108 34.68 3.34 -15.59
C ASN A 108 36.04 3.95 -15.98
N PHE A 109 36.77 4.45 -14.98
CA PHE A 109 38.11 4.97 -15.15
C PHE A 109 39.06 3.89 -15.66
N SER A 110 39.10 2.73 -14.98
CA SER A 110 40.03 1.66 -15.35
C SER A 110 39.71 1.09 -16.74
N SER A 111 38.43 0.88 -17.07
CA SER A 111 38.03 0.40 -18.39
C SER A 111 38.40 1.38 -19.50
N ARG A 112 38.25 2.69 -19.26
CA ARG A 112 38.60 3.70 -20.25
C ARG A 112 40.11 3.79 -20.46
N MET A 113 40.89 3.81 -19.37
CA MET A 113 42.35 3.87 -19.45
C MET A 113 42.95 2.66 -20.17
N ILE A 114 42.47 1.45 -19.84
CA ILE A 114 42.91 0.22 -20.52
C ILE A 114 42.54 0.28 -22.00
N ALA A 115 41.32 0.71 -22.33
CA ALA A 115 40.86 0.75 -23.72
C ALA A 115 41.64 1.74 -24.59
N LEU A 116 41.87 2.96 -24.08
CA LEU A 116 42.66 3.98 -24.77
C LEU A 116 44.12 3.58 -24.93
N ALA A 117 44.69 2.89 -23.95
CA ALA A 117 46.07 2.45 -24.00
C ALA A 117 46.29 1.30 -24.98
N LEU A 118 45.38 0.32 -25.02
CA LEU A 118 45.44 -0.77 -25.99
C LEU A 118 45.26 -0.25 -27.42
N SER A 119 44.28 0.65 -27.63
CA SER A 119 44.06 1.24 -28.95
C SER A 119 45.20 2.18 -29.35
N GLY A 120 45.74 2.97 -28.43
CA GLY A 120 46.88 3.84 -28.66
C GLY A 120 48.18 3.09 -28.95
N TRP A 121 48.45 1.99 -28.26
CA TRP A 121 49.58 1.11 -28.54
C TRP A 121 49.47 0.50 -29.93
N PHE A 122 48.29 -0.03 -30.29
CA PHE A 122 48.04 -0.52 -31.65
C PHE A 122 48.23 0.57 -32.70
N TRP A 123 47.74 1.80 -32.44
CA TRP A 123 47.91 2.92 -33.36
C TRP A 123 49.39 3.25 -33.60
N LEU A 124 50.23 3.30 -32.56
CA LEU A 124 51.67 3.53 -32.70
C LEU A 124 52.34 2.43 -33.53
N TRP A 125 52.03 1.17 -33.22
CA TRP A 125 52.59 0.02 -33.92
C TRP A 125 52.20 0.00 -35.40
N ALA A 126 50.91 0.17 -35.70
CA ALA A 126 50.41 0.13 -37.06
C ALA A 126 50.91 1.32 -37.88
N ASN A 127 50.96 2.53 -37.30
CA ASN A 127 51.46 3.71 -37.99
C ASN A 127 52.96 3.58 -38.32
N ALA A 128 53.77 3.02 -37.41
CA ALA A 128 55.18 2.75 -37.67
C ALA A 128 55.39 1.79 -38.85
N ASN A 129 54.56 0.75 -38.98
CA ASN A 129 54.64 -0.22 -40.08
C ASN A 129 54.16 0.39 -41.42
N VAL A 130 53.09 1.18 -41.40
CA VAL A 130 52.55 1.85 -42.61
C VAL A 130 53.55 2.87 -43.17
N ILE A 131 54.30 3.58 -42.32
CA ILE A 131 55.38 4.48 -42.74
C ILE A 131 56.53 3.71 -43.42
N GLN A 132 56.83 2.48 -42.97
CA GLN A 132 57.91 1.65 -43.53
C GLN A 132 57.56 1.04 -44.91
N GLU A 133 56.30 0.68 -45.16
CA GLU A 133 55.89 0.05 -46.43
C GLU A 133 55.68 1.04 -47.60
N GLY A 134 55.72 2.35 -47.30
CA GLY A 134 55.49 3.43 -48.26
C GLY A 134 54.03 3.50 -48.68
N HIS A 135 53.34 4.60 -48.36
CA HIS A 135 51.90 4.83 -48.52
C HIS A 135 51.33 4.63 -49.95
N LYS A 136 51.28 3.39 -50.46
CA LYS A 136 50.75 3.08 -51.80
C LYS A 136 49.24 3.35 -51.89
N HIS A 137 48.50 3.21 -50.79
CA HIS A 137 47.06 3.48 -50.71
C HIS A 137 46.67 4.21 -49.41
N LEU A 138 47.14 5.46 -49.27
CA LEU A 138 46.96 6.30 -48.07
C LEU A 138 45.54 6.28 -47.45
N ILE A 139 44.49 6.34 -48.27
CA ILE A 139 43.09 6.35 -47.78
C ILE A 139 42.69 4.97 -47.23
N ILE A 140 43.05 3.89 -47.92
CA ILE A 140 42.68 2.52 -47.53
C ILE A 140 43.41 2.15 -46.23
N ASP A 141 44.70 2.48 -46.14
CA ASP A 141 45.51 2.22 -44.95
C ASP A 141 44.98 3.00 -43.73
N SER A 142 44.55 4.25 -43.93
CA SER A 142 43.97 5.09 -42.88
C SER A 142 42.60 4.58 -42.41
N LEU A 143 41.75 4.11 -43.33
CA LEU A 143 40.44 3.52 -43.01
C LEU A 143 40.58 2.18 -42.27
N TRP A 144 41.55 1.35 -42.67
CA TRP A 144 41.85 0.11 -41.97
C TRP A 144 42.36 0.37 -40.55
N LEU A 145 43.33 1.29 -40.41
CA LEU A 145 43.87 1.70 -39.11
C LEU A 145 42.76 2.21 -38.20
N LEU A 146 41.87 3.03 -38.73
CA LEU A 146 40.67 3.50 -38.04
C LEU A 146 39.82 2.34 -37.53
N MET A 147 39.41 1.44 -38.41
CA MET A 147 38.45 0.39 -38.08
C MET A 147 39.00 -0.56 -37.01
N VAL A 148 40.27 -0.94 -37.09
CA VAL A 148 40.90 -1.83 -36.10
C VAL A 148 41.10 -1.10 -34.77
N THR A 149 41.54 0.16 -34.78
CA THR A 149 41.70 0.95 -33.55
C THR A 149 40.35 1.15 -32.84
N ALA A 150 39.29 1.42 -33.61
CA ALA A 150 37.91 1.54 -33.10
C ALA A 150 37.40 0.25 -32.49
N LEU A 151 37.65 -0.89 -33.15
CA LEU A 151 37.27 -2.19 -32.66
C LEU A 151 37.99 -2.54 -31.35
N ILE A 152 39.31 -2.33 -31.28
CA ILE A 152 40.12 -2.58 -30.06
C ILE A 152 39.60 -1.73 -28.91
N TYR A 153 39.39 -0.44 -29.14
CA TYR A 153 38.88 0.45 -28.12
C TYR A 153 37.48 0.04 -27.65
N SER A 154 36.51 -0.13 -28.57
CA SER A 154 35.12 -0.37 -28.18
C SER A 154 34.94 -1.74 -27.54
N THR A 155 35.66 -2.76 -28.01
CA THR A 155 35.65 -4.09 -27.36
C THR A 155 36.22 -4.01 -25.95
N SER A 156 37.41 -3.45 -25.75
CA SER A 156 38.04 -3.37 -24.43
C SER A 156 37.30 -2.46 -23.44
N ALA A 157 36.77 -1.33 -23.89
CA ALA A 157 35.98 -0.41 -23.07
C ALA A 157 34.69 -1.07 -22.56
N ASN A 158 34.04 -1.89 -23.39
CA ASN A 158 32.77 -2.54 -23.08
C ASN A 158 32.92 -3.96 -22.49
N LEU A 159 34.08 -4.61 -22.64
CA LEU A 159 34.34 -5.96 -22.14
C LEU A 159 34.32 -6.02 -20.61
N LEU A 160 34.93 -5.01 -19.98
CA LEU A 160 34.87 -4.88 -18.53
C LEU A 160 33.40 -4.81 -18.10
N ILE A 161 32.55 -3.99 -18.75
CA ILE A 161 31.09 -3.84 -18.49
C ILE A 161 30.40 -5.19 -18.41
N LEU A 162 30.69 -6.05 -19.39
CA LEU A 162 30.11 -7.40 -19.48
C LEU A 162 30.55 -8.32 -18.32
N LEU A 163 31.82 -8.24 -17.88
CA LEU A 163 32.35 -9.06 -16.77
C LEU A 163 31.73 -8.73 -15.40
N VAL A 164 31.49 -7.46 -15.10
CA VAL A 164 30.88 -7.05 -13.82
C VAL A 164 29.38 -7.27 -13.82
N TRP A 165 28.71 -6.98 -14.93
CA TRP A 165 27.25 -7.13 -15.02
C TRP A 165 26.78 -8.57 -15.15
N ARG A 166 27.64 -9.49 -15.62
CA ARG A 166 27.37 -10.94 -15.57
C ARG A 166 26.99 -11.43 -14.16
N GLN A 167 27.50 -10.78 -13.12
CA GLN A 167 27.18 -11.16 -11.73
C GLN A 167 25.79 -10.72 -11.27
N ARG A 168 25.13 -9.79 -11.99
CA ARG A 168 23.87 -9.15 -11.56
C ARG A 168 22.67 -9.40 -12.49
N ARG A 169 22.88 -9.93 -13.70
CA ARG A 169 21.83 -10.11 -14.73
C ARG A 169 22.04 -11.36 -15.57
N SER A 170 20.98 -11.81 -16.25
CA SER A 170 21.05 -12.93 -17.19
C SER A 170 21.98 -12.61 -18.37
N TRP A 171 22.76 -13.62 -18.78
CA TRP A 171 23.75 -13.51 -19.86
C TRP A 171 23.20 -12.89 -21.14
N ARG A 172 21.97 -13.28 -21.53
CA ARG A 172 21.32 -12.80 -22.76
C ARG A 172 21.11 -11.29 -22.78
N VAL A 173 20.74 -10.68 -21.65
CA VAL A 173 20.48 -9.24 -21.56
C VAL A 173 21.80 -8.46 -21.61
N SER A 174 22.81 -8.92 -20.89
CA SER A 174 24.13 -8.29 -20.88
C SER A 174 24.82 -8.35 -22.26
N ALA A 175 24.70 -9.48 -22.96
CA ALA A 175 25.25 -9.64 -24.31
C ALA A 175 24.56 -8.73 -25.34
N ARG A 176 23.24 -8.58 -25.29
CA ARG A 176 22.51 -7.65 -26.19
C ARG A 176 22.94 -6.20 -25.99
N LEU A 177 23.02 -5.75 -24.74
CA LEU A 177 23.44 -4.37 -24.42
C LEU A 177 24.89 -4.10 -24.89
N PHE A 178 25.79 -5.07 -24.70
CA PHE A 178 27.16 -4.98 -25.19
C PHE A 178 27.20 -4.87 -26.72
N LEU A 179 26.48 -5.72 -27.44
CA LEU A 179 26.43 -5.69 -28.91
C LEU A 179 25.84 -4.37 -29.43
N SER A 180 24.80 -3.84 -28.78
CA SER A 180 24.23 -2.54 -29.15
C SER A 180 25.20 -1.39 -28.92
N ALA A 181 25.90 -1.35 -27.78
CA ALA A 181 26.90 -0.31 -27.49
C ALA A 181 28.08 -0.38 -28.47
N LEU A 182 28.61 -1.59 -28.71
CA LEU A 182 29.68 -1.85 -29.67
C LEU A 182 29.29 -1.40 -31.08
N GLY A 183 28.07 -1.72 -31.53
CA GLY A 183 27.57 -1.34 -32.85
C GLY A 183 27.44 0.17 -33.02
N ILE A 184 26.95 0.88 -31.99
CA ILE A 184 26.81 2.34 -32.02
C ILE A 184 28.17 3.04 -32.04
N ASP A 185 29.09 2.62 -31.16
CA ASP A 185 30.45 3.18 -31.10
C ASP A 185 31.19 2.96 -32.43
N LEU A 186 31.17 1.74 -32.95
CA LEU A 186 31.87 1.39 -34.19
C LEU A 186 31.25 2.11 -35.41
N GLY A 187 29.92 2.20 -35.47
CA GLY A 187 29.21 2.91 -36.54
C GLY A 187 29.52 4.40 -36.56
N LEU A 188 29.45 5.07 -35.41
CA LEU A 188 29.78 6.49 -35.29
C LEU A 188 31.27 6.76 -35.54
N ALA A 189 32.16 5.89 -35.04
CA ALA A 189 33.59 5.97 -35.29
C ALA A 189 33.91 5.90 -36.78
N THR A 190 33.32 4.92 -37.47
CA THR A 190 33.52 4.72 -38.92
C THR A 190 33.00 5.92 -39.70
N LEU A 191 31.82 6.44 -39.35
CA LEU A 191 31.22 7.60 -40.02
C LEU A 191 32.06 8.87 -39.85
N TYR A 192 32.34 9.27 -38.60
CA TYR A 192 33.03 10.53 -38.31
C TYR A 192 34.49 10.47 -38.76
N ASN A 193 35.20 9.40 -38.45
CA ASN A 193 36.62 9.35 -38.78
C ASN A 193 36.84 9.05 -40.26
N GLY A 194 35.95 8.29 -40.92
CA GLY A 194 35.96 8.13 -42.37
C GLY A 194 35.72 9.45 -43.10
N LEU A 195 34.76 10.25 -42.63
CA LEU A 195 34.52 11.60 -43.15
C LEU A 195 35.71 12.54 -42.87
N MET A 196 36.35 12.43 -41.72
CA MET A 196 37.57 13.20 -41.39
C MET A 196 38.72 12.85 -42.34
N ILE A 197 38.98 11.57 -42.59
CA ILE A 197 40.01 11.11 -43.55
C ILE A 197 39.68 11.61 -44.96
N TRP A 198 38.41 11.52 -45.37
CA TRP A 198 37.96 12.04 -46.66
C TRP A 198 38.16 13.56 -46.77
N LEU A 199 37.77 14.33 -45.75
CA LEU A 199 37.98 15.78 -45.72
C LEU A 199 39.47 16.14 -45.74
N ALA A 200 40.30 15.41 -45.01
CA ALA A 200 41.75 15.62 -44.97
C ALA A 200 42.42 15.27 -46.31
N SER A 201 41.86 14.35 -47.10
CA SER A 201 42.36 14.02 -48.44
C SER A 201 42.09 15.11 -49.49
N ASN A 202 41.22 16.08 -49.19
CA ASN A 202 40.90 17.18 -50.11
C ASN A 202 41.86 18.37 -49.92
N PRO A 203 42.57 18.82 -50.97
CA PRO A 203 43.61 19.85 -50.87
C PRO A 203 43.10 21.21 -50.39
N VAL A 204 41.83 21.54 -50.64
CA VAL A 204 41.19 22.79 -50.19
C VAL A 204 41.07 22.86 -48.66
N ASN A 205 40.98 21.72 -47.98
CA ASN A 205 40.71 21.65 -46.54
C ASN A 205 41.98 21.55 -45.68
N VAL A 206 43.15 21.41 -46.31
CA VAL A 206 44.45 21.19 -45.63
C VAL A 206 44.82 22.36 -44.71
N HIS A 207 44.30 23.57 -44.96
CA HIS A 207 44.58 24.78 -44.16
C HIS A 207 43.62 25.02 -42.99
N THR A 208 42.63 24.15 -42.76
CA THR A 208 41.61 24.38 -41.71
C THR A 208 42.15 24.17 -40.27
N GLY A 209 43.27 23.45 -40.11
CA GLY A 209 43.97 23.29 -38.84
C GLY A 209 43.11 22.75 -37.68
N SER A 210 43.49 23.09 -36.45
CA SER A 210 42.78 22.70 -35.22
C SER A 210 41.34 23.25 -35.15
N ILE A 211 41.09 24.40 -35.77
CA ILE A 211 39.77 25.05 -35.83
C ILE A 211 38.78 24.22 -36.66
N GLY A 212 39.19 23.72 -37.83
CA GLY A 212 38.37 22.84 -38.65
C GLY A 212 37.93 21.58 -37.92
N SER A 213 38.85 20.94 -37.20
CA SER A 213 38.55 19.74 -36.41
C SER A 213 37.63 20.02 -35.23
N PHE A 214 37.71 21.20 -34.60
CA PHE A 214 36.75 21.58 -33.57
C PHE A 214 35.32 21.67 -34.10
N PHE A 215 35.11 22.39 -35.21
CA PHE A 215 33.77 22.48 -35.82
C PHE A 215 33.29 21.15 -36.38
N PHE A 216 34.20 20.29 -36.85
CA PHE A 216 33.89 18.95 -37.32
C PHE A 216 33.28 18.06 -36.23
N PHE A 217 33.79 18.14 -34.99
CA PHE A 217 33.29 17.35 -33.87
C PHE A 217 32.15 18.02 -33.08
N LEU A 218 31.84 19.28 -33.34
CA LEU A 218 30.76 19.99 -32.66
C LEU A 218 29.38 19.30 -32.80
N PRO A 219 28.98 18.77 -33.99
CA PRO A 219 27.74 18.01 -34.12
C PRO A 219 27.68 16.75 -33.25
N LEU A 220 28.81 16.10 -32.98
CA LEU A 220 28.88 14.94 -32.08
C LEU A 220 28.50 15.33 -30.65
N VAL A 221 28.98 16.49 -30.18
CA VAL A 221 28.60 17.06 -28.89
C VAL A 221 27.12 17.40 -28.86
N ALA A 222 26.60 18.02 -29.92
CA ALA A 222 25.17 18.36 -30.02
C ALA A 222 24.28 17.10 -29.94
N ILE A 223 24.63 16.03 -30.66
CA ILE A 223 23.91 14.74 -30.61
C ILE A 223 23.95 14.17 -29.19
N SER A 224 25.11 14.19 -28.53
CA SER A 224 25.26 13.69 -27.15
C SER A 224 24.39 14.47 -26.17
N LEU A 225 24.39 15.81 -26.27
CA LEU A 225 23.57 16.69 -25.44
C LEU A 225 22.07 16.45 -25.66
N VAL A 226 21.61 16.45 -26.92
CA VAL A 226 20.20 16.23 -27.25
C VAL A 226 19.74 14.85 -26.78
N ALA A 227 20.52 13.81 -27.05
CA ALA A 227 20.19 12.46 -26.61
C ALA A 227 20.14 12.35 -25.07
N HIS A 228 21.05 13.02 -24.36
CA HIS A 228 21.04 13.09 -22.90
C HIS A 228 19.78 13.80 -22.37
N LEU A 229 19.43 14.95 -22.94
CA LEU A 229 18.25 15.73 -22.56
C LEU A 229 16.97 14.97 -22.83
N VAL A 230 16.80 14.38 -24.02
CA VAL A 230 15.63 13.57 -24.38
C VAL A 230 15.50 12.37 -23.45
N ALA A 231 16.60 11.67 -23.16
CA ALA A 231 16.57 10.53 -22.23
C ALA A 231 16.20 10.96 -20.80
N ASN A 232 16.65 12.12 -20.34
CA ASN A 232 16.25 12.67 -19.04
C ASN A 232 14.77 13.09 -19.03
N LEU A 233 14.30 13.78 -20.08
CA LEU A 233 12.91 14.21 -20.20
C LEU A 233 11.95 13.03 -20.26
N LEU A 234 12.27 11.99 -21.02
CA LEU A 234 11.44 10.78 -21.09
C LEU A 234 11.40 10.04 -19.73
N ARG A 235 12.52 10.00 -19.01
CA ARG A 235 12.55 9.43 -17.65
C ARG A 235 11.67 10.22 -16.68
N GLU A 236 11.74 11.55 -16.73
CA GLU A 236 10.94 12.40 -15.85
C GLU A 236 9.45 12.36 -16.25
N LYS A 237 9.14 12.29 -17.54
CA LYS A 237 7.77 12.08 -18.05
C LYS A 237 7.16 10.79 -17.50
N HIS A 238 7.84 9.65 -17.64
CA HIS A 238 7.31 8.38 -17.12
C HIS A 238 7.13 8.41 -15.60
N ARG A 239 8.05 9.07 -14.88
CA ARG A 239 7.92 9.29 -13.44
C ARG A 239 6.65 10.07 -13.10
N LEU A 240 6.33 11.12 -13.86
CA LEU A 240 5.12 11.91 -13.69
C LEU A 240 3.86 11.14 -14.08
N GLU A 241 3.88 10.36 -15.16
CA GLU A 241 2.74 9.51 -15.59
C GLU A 241 2.37 8.47 -14.52
N SER A 242 3.37 7.80 -13.93
CA SER A 242 3.14 6.86 -12.83
C SER A 242 2.56 7.52 -11.59
N VAL A 243 2.90 8.79 -11.33
CA VAL A 243 2.33 9.56 -10.21
C VAL A 243 0.90 10.02 -10.53
N PHE A 244 0.62 10.41 -11.77
CA PHE A 244 -0.68 10.91 -12.20
C PHE A 244 -1.75 9.81 -12.25
N SER A 245 -1.40 8.61 -12.74
CA SER A 245 -2.33 7.48 -12.79
C SER A 245 -2.84 7.05 -11.41
N ILE A 246 -2.00 7.18 -10.37
CA ILE A 246 -2.41 6.98 -8.96
C ILE A 246 -3.45 8.01 -8.55
N THR A 247 -3.27 9.27 -8.95
CA THR A 247 -4.19 10.35 -8.57
C THR A 247 -5.56 10.17 -9.23
N GLU A 248 -5.59 9.59 -10.44
CA GLU A 248 -6.81 9.29 -11.17
C GLU A 248 -7.55 8.07 -10.59
N SER A 249 -6.83 7.02 -10.18
CA SER A 249 -7.44 5.84 -9.53
C SER A 249 -8.03 6.15 -8.16
N ILE A 250 -7.46 7.12 -7.43
CA ILE A 250 -8.03 7.66 -6.17
C ILE A 250 -9.37 8.37 -6.39
N ARG A 251 -9.64 8.85 -7.61
CA ARG A 251 -10.86 9.62 -7.93
C ARG A 251 -12.04 8.74 -8.31
N GLN A 252 -11.80 7.50 -8.73
CA GLN A 252 -12.89 6.56 -9.02
C GLN A 252 -13.42 5.97 -7.70
N PRO A 253 -14.75 5.78 -7.57
CA PRO A 253 -15.36 5.16 -6.40
C PRO A 253 -15.08 3.64 -6.40
N ASN A 254 -13.81 3.29 -6.28
CA ASN A 254 -13.32 1.93 -6.22
C ASN A 254 -13.10 1.55 -4.75
N HIS A 255 -13.46 0.32 -4.39
CA HIS A 255 -13.23 -0.22 -3.06
C HIS A 255 -11.73 -0.16 -2.70
N LEU A 256 -11.44 0.13 -1.44
CA LEU A 256 -10.10 0.29 -0.88
C LEU A 256 -9.15 -0.86 -1.26
N ASP A 257 -9.71 -2.08 -1.37
CA ASP A 257 -9.04 -3.32 -1.75
C ASP A 257 -8.44 -3.31 -3.16
N SER A 258 -8.91 -2.42 -4.02
CA SER A 258 -8.41 -2.27 -5.39
C SER A 258 -7.41 -1.11 -5.53
N VAL A 259 -7.56 -0.05 -4.74
CA VAL A 259 -6.73 1.17 -4.86
C VAL A 259 -5.41 1.01 -4.11
N LEU A 260 -5.40 0.44 -2.91
CA LEU A 260 -4.16 0.29 -2.13
C LEU A 260 -3.12 -0.61 -2.83
N PRO A 261 -3.48 -1.77 -3.44
CA PRO A 261 -2.53 -2.54 -4.21
C PRO A 261 -1.97 -1.79 -5.43
N GLN A 262 -2.75 -0.92 -6.07
CA GLN A 262 -2.26 -0.08 -7.17
C GLN A 262 -1.22 0.92 -6.69
N ILE A 263 -1.47 1.61 -5.56
CA ILE A 263 -0.50 2.53 -4.96
C ILE A 263 0.79 1.79 -4.57
N ALA A 264 0.66 0.62 -3.93
CA ALA A 264 1.79 -0.22 -3.54
C ALA A 264 2.61 -0.69 -4.76
N ASN A 265 1.94 -1.09 -5.84
CA ASN A 265 2.60 -1.53 -7.08
C ASN A 265 3.28 -0.38 -7.81
N ALA A 266 2.65 0.80 -7.89
CA ALA A 266 3.27 1.97 -8.51
C ALA A 266 4.50 2.44 -7.71
N ALA A 267 4.43 2.42 -6.38
CA ALA A 267 5.59 2.65 -5.52
C ALA A 267 6.69 1.62 -5.81
N LYS A 268 6.32 0.32 -5.86
CA LYS A 268 7.25 -0.76 -6.15
C LYS A 268 7.97 -0.59 -7.48
N GLU A 269 7.25 -0.23 -8.54
CA GLU A 269 7.83 0.03 -9.87
C GLU A 269 8.77 1.22 -9.85
N LEU A 270 8.36 2.33 -9.23
CA LEU A 270 9.13 3.57 -9.22
C LEU A 270 10.41 3.44 -8.40
N PHE A 271 10.33 2.82 -7.22
CA PHE A 271 11.50 2.53 -6.39
C PHE A 271 12.31 1.35 -6.90
N ARG A 272 11.84 0.62 -7.93
CA ARG A 272 12.44 -0.61 -8.44
C ARG A 272 12.65 -1.65 -7.33
N SER A 273 11.68 -1.77 -6.44
CA SER A 273 11.68 -2.77 -5.37
C SER A 273 11.16 -4.11 -5.91
N SER A 274 11.60 -5.22 -5.32
CA SER A 274 11.05 -6.55 -5.64
C SER A 274 9.74 -6.79 -4.89
N PHE A 275 9.64 -6.20 -3.70
CA PHE A 275 8.51 -6.28 -2.78
C PHE A 275 7.89 -4.91 -2.55
N GLY A 276 6.57 -4.85 -2.42
CA GLY A 276 5.84 -3.64 -2.08
C GLY A 276 4.42 -3.95 -1.61
N VAL A 277 4.04 -3.44 -0.44
CA VAL A 277 2.73 -3.69 0.16
C VAL A 277 2.28 -2.54 1.07
N ILE A 278 0.98 -2.41 1.26
CA ILE A 278 0.37 -1.53 2.26
C ILE A 278 -0.35 -2.40 3.28
N TYR A 279 -0.09 -2.16 4.56
CA TYR A 279 -0.85 -2.70 5.68
C TYR A 279 -1.80 -1.62 6.21
N GLN A 280 -3.02 -2.03 6.53
CA GLN A 280 -4.02 -1.23 7.26
C GLN A 280 -3.91 -1.54 8.75
N VAL A 281 -4.26 -0.59 9.60
CA VAL A 281 -4.33 -0.78 11.05
C VAL A 281 -5.79 -0.92 11.44
N ASP A 282 -6.15 -2.00 12.13
CA ASP A 282 -7.50 -2.18 12.67
C ASP A 282 -7.71 -1.43 14.00
N GLU A 283 -8.93 -1.48 14.53
CA GLU A 283 -9.31 -0.83 15.79
C GLU A 283 -8.51 -1.33 17.01
N TRP A 284 -7.93 -2.53 16.93
CA TRP A 284 -7.09 -3.15 17.97
C TRP A 284 -5.60 -2.85 17.78
N GLY A 285 -5.25 -2.09 16.74
CA GLY A 285 -3.88 -1.75 16.39
C GLY A 285 -3.13 -2.83 15.60
N LEU A 286 -3.80 -3.92 15.19
CA LEU A 286 -3.20 -4.98 14.38
C LEU A 286 -3.03 -4.48 12.95
N LEU A 287 -1.81 -4.63 12.42
CA LEU A 287 -1.55 -4.37 11.02
C LEU A 287 -2.06 -5.57 10.22
N TYR A 288 -2.90 -5.35 9.22
CA TYR A 288 -3.37 -6.40 8.33
C TYR A 288 -3.25 -6.02 6.86
N ARG A 289 -3.11 -7.05 6.02
CA ARG A 289 -3.28 -6.94 4.58
C ARG A 289 -4.09 -8.12 4.07
N GLU A 290 -4.89 -7.88 3.06
CA GLU A 290 -5.66 -8.92 2.37
C GLU A 290 -5.00 -9.24 1.03
N MET A 291 -4.89 -10.54 0.74
CA MET A 291 -4.33 -11.03 -0.52
C MET A 291 -5.17 -12.22 -0.99
N GLY A 292 -6.17 -11.94 -1.83
CA GLY A 292 -7.25 -12.90 -2.11
C GLY A 292 -7.98 -13.26 -0.82
N ASN A 293 -8.22 -14.55 -0.57
CA ASN A 293 -8.92 -15.02 0.65
C ASN A 293 -8.02 -15.15 1.89
N LYS A 294 -6.77 -14.69 1.86
CA LYS A 294 -5.84 -14.80 3.00
C LYS A 294 -5.57 -13.43 3.60
N ARG A 295 -5.78 -13.32 4.91
CA ARG A 295 -5.42 -12.16 5.72
C ARG A 295 -4.08 -12.43 6.42
N TYR A 296 -3.12 -11.54 6.20
CA TYR A 296 -1.83 -11.57 6.91
C TYR A 296 -1.84 -10.48 7.97
N THR A 297 -1.38 -10.80 9.17
CA THR A 297 -1.42 -9.89 10.32
C THR A 297 -0.06 -9.73 10.97
N LEU A 298 0.20 -8.53 11.49
CA LEU A 298 1.40 -8.18 12.24
C LEU A 298 0.98 -7.33 13.46
N PRO A 299 1.44 -7.65 14.68
CA PRO A 299 1.14 -6.84 15.85
C PRO A 299 1.76 -5.44 15.79
N ARG A 300 1.09 -4.45 16.41
CA ARG A 300 1.66 -3.11 16.61
C ARG A 300 2.98 -3.19 17.37
N GLY A 301 3.98 -2.41 16.96
CA GLY A 301 5.31 -2.38 17.60
C GLY A 301 6.22 -3.57 17.30
N GLN A 302 5.71 -4.63 16.64
CA GLN A 302 6.52 -5.77 16.20
C GLN A 302 6.88 -5.65 14.71
N GLY A 303 8.06 -6.12 14.32
CA GLY A 303 8.55 -5.88 12.97
C GLY A 303 9.01 -4.44 12.77
N ILE A 304 9.63 -4.16 11.62
CA ILE A 304 9.96 -2.79 11.23
C ILE A 304 8.66 -2.04 10.89
N SER A 305 7.71 -2.70 10.24
CA SER A 305 6.41 -2.10 9.88
C SER A 305 5.55 -1.77 11.11
N GLY A 306 5.46 -2.67 12.09
CA GLY A 306 4.72 -2.39 13.33
C GLY A 306 5.39 -1.34 14.20
N TRP A 307 6.73 -1.28 14.23
CA TRP A 307 7.47 -0.21 14.90
C TRP A 307 7.21 1.16 14.25
N ALA A 308 7.16 1.23 12.92
CA ALA A 308 6.84 2.46 12.20
C ALA A 308 5.42 2.96 12.51
N VAL A 309 4.45 2.04 12.66
CA VAL A 309 3.09 2.38 13.12
C VAL A 309 3.05 2.85 14.56
N GLN A 310 3.83 2.25 15.46
CA GLN A 310 3.89 2.66 16.86
C GLN A 310 4.52 4.03 17.03
N THR A 311 5.60 4.31 16.32
CA THR A 311 6.37 5.54 16.49
C THR A 311 5.93 6.67 15.58
N GLY A 312 5.17 6.37 14.52
CA GLY A 312 4.85 7.34 13.48
C GLY A 312 6.11 7.90 12.83
N ARG A 313 7.10 7.05 12.54
CA ARG A 313 8.34 7.48 11.87
C ARG A 313 8.66 6.60 10.68
N LEU A 314 9.04 7.25 9.59
CA LEU A 314 9.59 6.61 8.42
C LEU A 314 10.92 5.92 8.77
N GLN A 315 11.13 4.71 8.24
CA GLN A 315 12.28 3.87 8.52
C GLN A 315 12.91 3.35 7.24
N MET A 316 14.20 3.62 7.08
CA MET A 316 15.01 3.09 5.98
C MET A 316 16.03 2.12 6.57
N VAL A 317 15.83 0.83 6.35
CA VAL A 317 16.66 -0.24 6.90
C VAL A 317 17.64 -0.72 5.84
N ALA A 318 18.92 -0.53 6.12
CA ALA A 318 20.04 -0.88 5.24
C ALA A 318 20.17 -2.39 5.02
N ASP A 319 20.06 -3.18 6.09
CA ASP A 319 20.14 -4.64 6.07
C ASP A 319 19.18 -5.25 7.10
N VAL A 320 18.13 -5.92 6.63
CA VAL A 320 17.09 -6.49 7.50
C VAL A 320 17.60 -7.66 8.34
N GLU A 321 18.59 -8.41 7.83
CA GLU A 321 19.21 -9.52 8.59
C GLU A 321 20.01 -9.04 9.81
N ARG A 322 20.35 -7.74 9.86
CA ARG A 322 21.10 -7.11 10.95
C ARG A 322 20.25 -6.27 11.87
N ASP A 323 18.98 -6.04 11.52
CA ASP A 323 18.05 -5.28 12.35
C ASP A 323 17.27 -6.24 13.25
N SER A 324 17.44 -6.11 14.57
CA SER A 324 16.80 -7.00 15.55
C SER A 324 15.28 -6.89 15.57
N ARG A 325 14.70 -5.85 14.95
CA ARG A 325 13.25 -5.68 14.84
C ARG A 325 12.65 -6.48 13.69
N PHE A 326 13.45 -6.92 12.71
CA PHE A 326 12.95 -7.55 11.49
C PHE A 326 12.23 -8.87 11.78
N LEU A 327 11.04 -9.03 11.20
CA LEU A 327 10.26 -10.26 11.26
C LEU A 327 10.23 -10.95 9.88
N PRO A 328 10.59 -12.23 9.76
CA PRO A 328 10.59 -12.94 8.48
C PRO A 328 9.23 -12.99 7.76
N GLN A 329 8.13 -12.71 8.46
CA GLN A 329 6.78 -12.67 7.90
C GLN A 329 6.42 -11.32 7.25
N GLU A 330 7.22 -10.27 7.47
CA GLU A 330 6.93 -8.91 6.98
C GLU A 330 7.41 -8.66 5.53
N ALA A 331 8.26 -9.54 5.01
CA ALA A 331 8.82 -9.44 3.66
C ALA A 331 9.11 -10.82 3.05
N ASP A 332 9.34 -10.88 1.74
CA ASP A 332 9.77 -12.10 1.06
C ASP A 332 11.19 -12.52 1.48
N LYS A 333 11.51 -13.81 1.34
CA LYS A 333 12.77 -14.41 1.84
C LYS A 333 14.05 -13.81 1.25
N ASP A 334 13.98 -13.19 0.08
CA ASP A 334 15.13 -12.62 -0.63
C ASP A 334 15.37 -11.14 -0.31
N ILE A 335 14.52 -10.51 0.51
CA ILE A 335 14.64 -9.09 0.85
C ILE A 335 15.79 -8.85 1.81
N ARG A 336 16.59 -7.82 1.50
CA ARG A 336 17.78 -7.41 2.25
C ARG A 336 17.69 -6.00 2.77
N SER A 337 16.99 -5.08 2.10
CA SER A 337 16.72 -3.74 2.64
C SER A 337 15.24 -3.44 2.59
N LEU A 338 14.76 -2.66 3.56
CA LEU A 338 13.36 -2.25 3.69
C LEU A 338 13.24 -0.72 3.74
N PHE A 339 12.16 -0.22 3.16
CA PHE A 339 11.76 1.16 3.28
C PHE A 339 10.29 1.23 3.68
N VAL A 340 10.05 1.81 4.85
CA VAL A 340 8.75 1.75 5.54
C VAL A 340 8.30 3.16 5.87
N ALA A 341 7.08 3.53 5.47
CA ALA A 341 6.52 4.83 5.76
C ALA A 341 5.09 4.72 6.33
N PRO A 342 4.80 5.33 7.48
CA PRO A 342 3.46 5.38 8.05
C PRO A 342 2.51 6.23 7.18
N ILE A 343 1.23 5.87 7.19
CA ILE A 343 0.15 6.56 6.50
C ILE A 343 -0.72 7.24 7.56
N TYR A 344 -0.91 8.56 7.44
CA TYR A 344 -1.64 9.36 8.43
C TYR A 344 -3.01 9.80 7.94
N ILE A 345 -4.01 9.76 8.81
CA ILE A 345 -5.28 10.50 8.65
C ILE A 345 -5.49 11.28 9.95
N ASP A 346 -5.66 12.59 9.86
CA ASP A 346 -5.96 13.48 10.99
C ASP A 346 -5.08 13.21 12.23
N GLU A 347 -3.76 13.12 11.99
CA GLU A 347 -2.69 12.81 12.96
C GLU A 347 -2.59 11.36 13.48
N GLN A 348 -3.52 10.48 13.12
CA GLN A 348 -3.46 9.06 13.47
C GLN A 348 -2.82 8.23 12.37
N VAL A 349 -1.97 7.26 12.76
CA VAL A 349 -1.40 6.29 11.83
C VAL A 349 -2.42 5.19 11.56
N VAL A 350 -3.00 5.21 10.36
CA VAL A 350 -4.05 4.27 9.91
C VAL A 350 -3.49 3.11 9.07
N GLY A 351 -2.20 3.17 8.73
CA GLY A 351 -1.57 2.19 7.88
C GLY A 351 -0.07 2.41 7.72
N VAL A 352 0.57 1.53 6.95
CA VAL A 352 1.99 1.64 6.62
C VAL A 352 2.25 1.07 5.23
N ILE A 353 3.03 1.79 4.42
CA ILE A 353 3.56 1.31 3.15
C ILE A 353 4.98 0.77 3.34
N THR A 354 5.24 -0.44 2.83
CA THR A 354 6.48 -1.18 3.02
C THR A 354 7.03 -1.63 1.66
N LEU A 355 8.26 -1.25 1.33
CA LEU A 355 8.97 -1.63 0.10
C LEU A 355 10.25 -2.39 0.43
N GLY A 356 10.58 -3.43 -0.35
CA GLY A 356 11.76 -4.27 -0.12
C GLY A 356 12.61 -4.52 -1.35
N LYS A 357 13.94 -4.52 -1.18
CA LYS A 357 14.91 -4.86 -2.24
C LYS A 357 15.83 -6.01 -1.82
N PRO A 358 16.30 -6.85 -2.77
CA PRO A 358 17.15 -8.01 -2.46
C PRO A 358 18.63 -7.65 -2.31
N ILE A 359 18.92 -6.36 -2.06
CA ILE A 359 20.27 -5.83 -1.89
C ILE A 359 20.35 -5.02 -0.59
N VAL A 360 21.52 -5.07 0.06
CA VAL A 360 21.85 -4.21 1.19
C VAL A 360 22.02 -2.77 0.71
N ASN A 361 21.61 -1.79 1.53
CA ASN A 361 21.61 -0.36 1.18
C ASN A 361 20.85 -0.07 -0.13
N GLY A 362 19.71 -0.73 -0.33
CA GLY A 362 18.94 -0.62 -1.57
C GLY A 362 18.19 0.71 -1.74
N PHE A 363 18.03 1.48 -0.68
CA PHE A 363 17.34 2.77 -0.64
C PHE A 363 18.30 3.88 -0.20
N HIS A 364 18.08 5.10 -0.68
CA HIS A 364 18.94 6.26 -0.43
C HIS A 364 18.16 7.36 0.28
N PRO A 365 18.75 8.19 1.17
CA PRO A 365 18.04 9.27 1.88
C PRO A 365 17.25 10.25 0.97
N GLN A 366 17.64 10.39 -0.30
CA GLN A 366 16.91 11.21 -1.29
C GLN A 366 15.53 10.63 -1.66
N ASP A 367 15.31 9.34 -1.41
CA ASP A 367 14.07 8.61 -1.67
C ASP A 367 12.96 8.96 -0.66
N GLU A 368 13.30 9.61 0.46
CA GLU A 368 12.36 9.98 1.54
C GLU A 368 11.20 10.83 1.07
N LYS A 369 11.48 11.95 0.37
CA LYS A 369 10.43 12.83 -0.15
C LYS A 369 9.45 12.09 -1.05
N LEU A 370 9.96 11.18 -1.86
CA LEU A 370 9.15 10.40 -2.78
C LEU A 370 8.31 9.37 -2.03
N MET A 371 8.87 8.70 -1.03
CA MET A 371 8.15 7.72 -0.22
C MET A 371 7.04 8.39 0.60
N THR A 372 7.30 9.57 1.15
CA THR A 372 6.29 10.38 1.82
C THR A 372 5.14 10.72 0.88
N LEU A 373 5.41 11.07 -0.37
CA LEU A 373 4.37 11.33 -1.38
C LEU A 373 3.43 10.13 -1.57
N PHE A 374 3.98 8.91 -1.69
CA PHE A 374 3.15 7.70 -1.79
C PHE A 374 2.34 7.44 -0.52
N SER A 375 2.92 7.68 0.66
CA SER A 375 2.18 7.56 1.92
C SER A 375 1.03 8.58 1.99
N SER A 376 1.22 9.79 1.47
CA SER A 376 0.16 10.81 1.37
C SER A 376 -0.94 10.42 0.39
N TYR A 377 -0.60 9.81 -0.75
CA TYR A 377 -1.62 9.29 -1.68
C TYR A 377 -2.45 8.16 -1.07
N ALA A 378 -1.78 7.24 -0.38
CA ALA A 378 -2.48 6.18 0.35
C ALA A 378 -3.40 6.75 1.44
N SER A 379 -2.97 7.81 2.14
CA SER A 379 -3.78 8.54 3.11
C SER A 379 -5.05 9.12 2.49
N VAL A 380 -4.95 9.80 1.34
CA VAL A 380 -6.12 10.34 0.64
C VAL A 380 -7.07 9.23 0.20
N ALA A 381 -6.53 8.13 -0.36
CA ALA A 381 -7.33 6.98 -0.75
C ALA A 381 -8.09 6.38 0.44
N MET A 382 -7.40 6.19 1.57
CA MET A 382 -7.99 5.66 2.80
C MET A 382 -9.06 6.57 3.38
N ARG A 383 -8.81 7.88 3.43
CA ARG A 383 -9.79 8.87 3.92
C ARG A 383 -11.05 8.89 3.07
N ASN A 384 -10.90 8.85 1.74
CA ASN A 384 -12.04 8.83 0.83
C ASN A 384 -12.91 7.58 1.04
N ALA A 385 -12.30 6.42 1.24
CA ALA A 385 -13.05 5.19 1.49
C ALA A 385 -13.79 5.20 2.83
N LEU A 386 -13.12 5.63 3.91
CA LEU A 386 -13.75 5.80 5.23
C LEU A 386 -14.96 6.76 5.14
N TYR A 387 -14.80 7.87 4.42
CA TYR A 387 -15.88 8.82 4.19
C TYR A 387 -17.06 8.18 3.44
N LEU A 388 -16.80 7.39 2.39
CA LEU A 388 -17.84 6.70 1.63
C LEU A 388 -18.58 5.65 2.46
N GLU A 389 -17.89 4.91 3.33
CA GLU A 389 -18.52 3.95 4.25
C GLU A 389 -19.39 4.67 5.28
N GLU A 390 -18.92 5.77 5.85
CA GLU A 390 -19.71 6.57 6.78
C GLU A 390 -20.97 7.14 6.11
N GLN A 391 -20.84 7.66 4.88
CA GLN A 391 -21.98 8.15 4.10
C GLN A 391 -22.99 7.03 3.81
N LYS A 392 -22.54 5.84 3.39
CA LYS A 392 -23.42 4.68 3.17
C LYS A 392 -24.17 4.30 4.44
N ARG A 393 -23.48 4.27 5.58
CA ARG A 393 -24.09 3.97 6.89
C ARG A 393 -25.14 5.03 7.26
N ARG A 394 -24.85 6.32 7.05
CA ARG A 394 -25.80 7.41 7.29
C ARG A 394 -27.04 7.30 6.41
N ILE A 395 -26.87 7.09 5.11
CA ILE A 395 -28.00 6.91 4.16
C ILE A 395 -28.85 5.70 4.56
N LEU A 396 -28.23 4.58 4.91
CA LEU A 396 -28.95 3.38 5.35
C LEU A 396 -29.75 3.61 6.64
N LEU A 397 -29.19 4.35 7.60
CA LEU A 397 -29.89 4.73 8.84
C LEU A 397 -31.04 5.71 8.57
N GLU A 398 -30.84 6.70 7.70
CA GLU A 398 -31.89 7.65 7.29
C GLU A 398 -33.06 6.93 6.61
N GLU A 399 -32.75 5.99 5.71
CA GLU A 399 -33.75 5.20 5.01
C GLU A 399 -34.53 4.28 5.95
N ARG A 400 -33.86 3.62 6.89
CA ARG A 400 -34.52 2.84 7.96
C ARG A 400 -35.47 3.71 8.79
N ASN A 401 -35.06 4.91 9.16
CA ASN A 401 -35.90 5.84 9.92
C ASN A 401 -37.08 6.37 9.09
N ARG A 402 -36.89 6.63 7.79
CA ARG A 402 -37.97 7.02 6.88
C ARG A 402 -39.02 5.91 6.77
N LEU A 403 -38.58 4.68 6.51
CA LEU A 403 -39.46 3.50 6.45
C LEU A 403 -40.22 3.30 7.76
N ALA A 404 -39.56 3.42 8.91
CA ALA A 404 -40.24 3.30 10.20
C ALA A 404 -41.36 4.34 10.38
N ARG A 405 -41.16 5.58 9.93
CA ARG A 405 -42.19 6.64 9.95
C ARG A 405 -43.33 6.37 8.96
N GLU A 406 -43.03 5.98 7.72
CA GLU A 406 -44.06 5.67 6.72
C GLU A 406 -44.95 4.49 7.15
N ILE A 407 -44.35 3.44 7.73
CA ILE A 407 -45.11 2.31 8.28
C ILE A 407 -45.96 2.77 9.49
N HIS A 408 -45.42 3.60 10.38
CA HIS A 408 -46.14 4.13 11.54
C HIS A 408 -47.34 5.01 11.13
N ASP A 409 -47.13 5.96 10.23
CA ASP A 409 -48.16 6.95 9.89
C ASP A 409 -49.19 6.39 8.91
N GLY A 410 -48.80 5.48 8.01
CA GLY A 410 -49.72 4.87 7.06
C GLY A 410 -50.42 3.62 7.61
N ILE A 411 -49.65 2.57 7.90
CA ILE A 411 -50.20 1.23 8.12
C ILE A 411 -50.83 1.11 9.52
N ALA A 412 -50.14 1.60 10.55
CA ALA A 412 -50.66 1.51 11.91
C ALA A 412 -51.91 2.38 12.15
N GLN A 413 -51.98 3.58 11.54
CA GLN A 413 -53.15 4.45 11.64
C GLN A 413 -54.35 3.87 10.87
N ASN A 414 -54.14 3.35 9.65
CA ASN A 414 -55.21 2.73 8.87
C ASN A 414 -55.80 1.50 9.58
N LEU A 415 -54.95 0.67 10.20
CA LEU A 415 -55.40 -0.47 10.99
C LEU A 415 -56.16 -0.04 12.26
N ALA A 416 -55.71 1.02 12.95
CA ALA A 416 -56.45 1.58 14.08
C ALA A 416 -57.83 2.10 13.66
N GLY A 417 -57.93 2.77 12.50
CA GLY A 417 -59.20 3.21 11.92
C GLY A 417 -60.12 2.05 11.53
N ALA A 418 -59.57 0.95 10.99
CA ALA A 418 -60.31 -0.27 10.70
C ALA A 418 -60.86 -0.91 11.99
N LEU A 419 -60.06 -0.94 13.07
CA LEU A 419 -60.49 -1.43 14.38
C LEU A 419 -61.71 -0.68 14.91
N LEU A 420 -61.68 0.65 14.87
CA LEU A 420 -62.78 1.51 15.33
C LEU A 420 -64.07 1.28 14.54
N ARG A 421 -63.96 1.04 13.23
CA ARG A 421 -65.13 0.71 12.38
C ARG A 421 -65.72 -0.65 12.75
N VAL A 422 -64.89 -1.66 12.96
CA VAL A 422 -65.34 -2.99 13.41
C VAL A 422 -66.02 -2.89 14.78
N GLU A 423 -65.45 -2.14 15.72
CA GLU A 423 -66.06 -1.90 17.04
C GLU A 423 -67.41 -1.16 16.96
N SER A 424 -67.55 -0.23 16.01
CA SER A 424 -68.82 0.49 15.81
C SER A 424 -69.92 -0.42 15.25
N ILE A 425 -69.57 -1.33 14.33
CA ILE A 425 -70.52 -2.27 13.73
C ILE A 425 -70.92 -3.34 14.76
N LEU A 426 -69.97 -3.82 15.58
CA LEU A 426 -70.22 -4.78 16.66
C LEU A 426 -71.32 -4.35 17.62
N ARG A 427 -71.42 -3.05 17.94
CA ARG A 427 -72.42 -2.50 18.88
C ARG A 427 -73.87 -2.61 18.39
N HIS A 428 -74.10 -2.78 17.08
CA HIS A 428 -75.43 -2.76 16.46
C HIS A 428 -75.73 -4.05 15.66
N SER A 429 -74.93 -5.10 15.83
CA SER A 429 -75.01 -6.33 15.04
C SER A 429 -75.78 -7.45 15.75
N GLU A 430 -76.44 -8.30 14.96
CA GLU A 430 -77.11 -9.52 15.47
C GLU A 430 -76.12 -10.57 16.01
N PRO A 431 -76.56 -11.48 16.91
CA PRO A 431 -75.66 -12.41 17.63
C PRO A 431 -74.81 -13.31 16.72
N ALA A 432 -75.33 -13.71 15.56
CA ALA A 432 -74.59 -14.52 14.59
C ALA A 432 -73.46 -13.74 13.88
N MET A 433 -73.67 -12.43 13.64
CA MET A 433 -72.70 -11.53 12.99
C MET A 433 -71.64 -11.04 13.98
N GLN A 434 -71.99 -10.90 15.27
CA GLN A 434 -71.05 -10.49 16.32
C GLN A 434 -69.84 -11.44 16.43
N LYS A 435 -70.05 -12.75 16.29
CA LYS A 435 -68.95 -13.72 16.35
C LYS A 435 -67.92 -13.50 15.23
N GLN A 436 -68.37 -13.31 13.99
CA GLN A 436 -67.49 -13.05 12.85
C GLN A 436 -66.75 -11.71 12.98
N LEU A 437 -67.40 -10.68 13.53
CA LEU A 437 -66.77 -9.38 13.76
C LEU A 437 -65.77 -9.39 14.91
N LEU A 438 -65.99 -10.20 15.96
CA LEU A 438 -65.01 -10.42 17.03
C LEU A 438 -63.75 -11.13 16.52
N ASP A 439 -63.91 -12.13 15.65
CA ASP A 439 -62.78 -12.81 15.01
C ASP A 439 -61.97 -11.84 14.12
N LEU A 440 -62.65 -10.97 13.36
CA LEU A 440 -62.02 -9.93 12.55
C LEU A 440 -61.29 -8.87 13.41
N GLN A 441 -61.88 -8.46 14.53
CA GLN A 441 -61.26 -7.55 15.49
C GLN A 441 -59.97 -8.16 16.05
N LYS A 442 -60.00 -9.45 16.42
CA LYS A 442 -58.83 -10.17 16.93
C LYS A 442 -57.70 -10.23 15.90
N LEU A 443 -58.02 -10.59 14.65
CA LEU A 443 -57.05 -10.62 13.55
C LEU A 443 -56.40 -9.24 13.29
N LEU A 444 -57.21 -8.17 13.33
CA LEU A 444 -56.69 -6.81 13.18
C LEU A 444 -55.79 -6.39 14.36
N GLN A 445 -56.14 -6.77 15.59
CA GLN A 445 -55.31 -6.51 16.77
C GLN A 445 -53.96 -7.23 16.70
N GLU A 446 -53.96 -8.50 16.29
CA GLU A 446 -52.74 -9.29 16.06
C GLU A 446 -51.87 -8.66 14.95
N THR A 447 -52.50 -8.21 13.87
CA THR A 447 -51.82 -7.53 12.75
C THR A 447 -51.19 -6.20 13.20
N VAL A 448 -51.89 -5.40 14.01
CA VAL A 448 -51.34 -4.16 14.60
C VAL A 448 -50.15 -4.46 15.51
N GLY A 449 -50.23 -5.53 16.30
CA GLY A 449 -49.13 -6.01 17.14
C GLY A 449 -47.90 -6.38 16.32
N SER A 450 -48.08 -7.16 15.26
CA SER A 450 -47.01 -7.60 14.35
C SER A 450 -46.34 -6.43 13.61
N VAL A 451 -47.14 -5.48 13.09
CA VAL A 451 -46.63 -4.26 12.44
C VAL A 451 -45.84 -3.41 13.44
N ARG A 452 -46.34 -3.21 14.66
CA ARG A 452 -45.59 -2.48 15.71
C ARG A 452 -44.27 -3.17 16.04
N SER A 453 -44.26 -4.49 16.19
CA SER A 453 -43.03 -5.25 16.42
C SER A 453 -42.01 -5.07 15.29
N SER A 454 -42.49 -5.04 14.03
CA SER A 454 -41.66 -4.80 12.84
C SER A 454 -41.11 -3.37 12.78
N ILE A 455 -41.88 -2.36 13.22
CA ILE A 455 -41.37 -0.98 13.35
C ILE A 455 -40.30 -0.90 14.44
N TYR A 456 -40.49 -1.60 15.57
CA TYR A 456 -39.53 -1.62 16.67
C TYR A 456 -38.22 -2.32 16.28
N SER A 457 -38.26 -3.39 15.48
CA SER A 457 -37.06 -4.07 14.98
C SER A 457 -36.26 -3.22 13.98
N LEU A 458 -36.87 -2.20 13.37
CA LEU A 458 -36.22 -1.25 12.47
C LEU A 458 -35.56 -0.06 13.19
N ARG A 459 -35.83 0.17 14.49
CA ARG A 459 -35.19 1.25 15.26
C ARG A 459 -33.77 0.87 15.71
N PRO A 460 -32.84 1.84 15.83
CA PRO A 460 -31.50 1.59 16.35
C PRO A 460 -31.58 0.98 17.75
N GLN A 461 -31.01 -0.21 17.91
CA GLN A 461 -31.02 -0.94 19.17
C GLN A 461 -29.91 -0.38 20.08
N PRO A 462 -30.24 0.35 21.17
CA PRO A 462 -29.25 1.10 21.96
C PRO A 462 -28.16 0.24 22.61
N TYR A 463 -28.42 -1.07 22.79
CA TYR A 463 -27.45 -2.02 23.33
C TYR A 463 -26.30 -2.36 22.36
N VAL A 464 -26.45 -2.10 21.05
CA VAL A 464 -25.38 -2.34 20.05
C VAL A 464 -24.28 -1.28 20.12
N GLU A 465 -24.65 -0.03 20.41
CA GLU A 465 -23.71 1.10 20.45
C GLU A 465 -23.16 1.38 21.85
N GLN A 466 -23.94 1.10 22.90
CA GLN A 466 -23.64 1.54 24.28
C GLN A 466 -23.41 0.39 25.27
N GLY A 467 -23.62 -0.86 24.83
CA GLY A 467 -23.59 -2.05 25.68
C GLY A 467 -24.91 -2.30 26.43
N LEU A 468 -25.20 -3.58 26.69
CA LEU A 468 -26.49 -4.03 27.25
C LEU A 468 -26.79 -3.42 28.63
N GLU A 469 -25.80 -3.35 29.53
CA GLU A 469 -25.98 -2.75 30.86
C GLU A 469 -26.45 -1.30 30.76
N LYS A 470 -25.74 -0.48 29.96
CA LYS A 470 -26.03 0.94 29.82
C LYS A 470 -27.38 1.17 29.14
N ALA A 471 -27.71 0.34 28.14
CA ALA A 471 -29.01 0.38 27.49
C ALA A 471 -30.16 0.07 28.47
N ILE A 472 -30.02 -0.94 29.35
CA ILE A 472 -31.04 -1.27 30.36
C ILE A 472 -31.15 -0.15 31.41
N ARG A 473 -30.04 0.44 31.87
CA ARG A 473 -30.09 1.60 32.78
C ARG A 473 -30.91 2.75 32.19
N ASN A 474 -30.67 3.08 30.92
CA ASN A 474 -31.39 4.14 30.24
C ASN A 474 -32.87 3.77 30.06
N LEU A 475 -33.17 2.54 29.64
CA LEU A 475 -34.54 2.04 29.52
C LEU A 475 -35.33 2.18 30.83
N LEU A 476 -34.74 1.75 31.95
CA LEU A 476 -35.38 1.82 33.26
C LEU A 476 -35.58 3.29 33.69
N LYS A 477 -34.59 4.14 33.43
CA LYS A 477 -34.70 5.58 33.69
C LYS A 477 -35.84 6.19 32.86
N ASP A 478 -35.86 6.00 31.55
CA ASP A 478 -36.83 6.59 30.63
C ASP A 478 -38.26 6.11 30.89
N LEU A 479 -38.45 4.85 31.25
CA LEU A 479 -39.79 4.30 31.50
C LEU A 479 -40.38 4.73 32.85
N LEU A 480 -39.53 5.11 33.80
CA LEU A 480 -39.90 5.36 35.19
C LEU A 480 -39.62 6.80 35.66
N GLU A 481 -39.11 7.67 34.78
CA GLU A 481 -38.76 9.08 35.08
C GLU A 481 -39.93 9.87 35.69
N ASP A 482 -41.15 9.64 35.20
CA ASP A 482 -42.37 10.30 35.67
C ASP A 482 -43.06 9.59 36.85
N THR A 483 -42.39 8.64 37.52
CA THR A 483 -42.99 7.81 38.58
C THR A 483 -42.21 7.91 39.89
N GLU A 484 -42.89 7.74 41.02
CA GLU A 484 -42.26 7.73 42.36
C GLU A 484 -41.60 6.38 42.71
N ILE A 485 -41.34 5.53 41.71
CA ILE A 485 -40.85 4.16 41.92
C ILE A 485 -39.34 4.17 42.11
N GLN A 486 -38.86 3.60 43.23
CA GLN A 486 -37.44 3.41 43.47
C GLN A 486 -36.93 2.18 42.72
N VAL A 487 -35.90 2.38 41.88
CA VAL A 487 -35.36 1.33 41.01
C VAL A 487 -33.96 0.91 41.47
N GLU A 488 -33.79 -0.37 41.75
CA GLU A 488 -32.48 -0.98 42.01
C GLU A 488 -32.07 -1.85 40.81
N PHE A 489 -31.02 -1.45 40.08
CA PHE A 489 -30.47 -2.24 38.98
C PHE A 489 -29.04 -2.70 39.26
N SER A 490 -28.82 -4.02 39.19
CA SER A 490 -27.53 -4.67 39.42
C SER A 490 -27.19 -5.64 38.28
N VAL A 491 -25.90 -5.66 37.90
CA VAL A 491 -25.37 -6.63 36.93
C VAL A 491 -24.24 -7.40 37.60
N HIS A 492 -24.30 -8.73 37.58
CA HIS A 492 -23.20 -9.61 37.99
C HIS A 492 -22.64 -10.33 36.77
N GLN A 493 -21.32 -10.32 36.62
CA GLN A 493 -20.62 -11.02 35.54
C GLN A 493 -19.48 -11.83 36.13
N GLU A 494 -19.45 -13.14 35.89
CA GLU A 494 -18.33 -14.00 36.32
C GLU A 494 -17.13 -13.94 35.37
N THR A 495 -17.37 -13.54 34.11
CA THR A 495 -16.37 -13.39 33.04
C THR A 495 -16.71 -12.17 32.17
N ASN A 496 -15.75 -11.64 31.40
CA ASN A 496 -15.99 -10.63 30.35
C ASN A 496 -16.73 -11.27 29.15
N LEU A 497 -17.92 -11.81 29.39
CA LEU A 497 -18.72 -12.52 28.41
C LEU A 497 -19.42 -11.51 27.48
N LEU A 498 -19.14 -11.60 26.17
CA LEU A 498 -19.88 -10.89 25.14
C LEU A 498 -21.07 -11.74 24.69
N LEU A 499 -22.28 -11.27 24.98
CA LEU A 499 -23.50 -11.94 24.52
C LEU A 499 -23.72 -11.74 23.02
N HIS A 500 -24.26 -12.76 22.36
CA HIS A 500 -24.74 -12.65 20.99
C HIS A 500 -25.77 -11.49 20.88
N PRO A 501 -25.75 -10.69 19.79
CA PRO A 501 -26.64 -9.52 19.64
C PRO A 501 -28.14 -9.85 19.76
N GLU A 502 -28.56 -11.05 19.34
CA GLU A 502 -29.95 -11.48 19.43
C GLU A 502 -30.35 -11.85 20.87
N ILE A 503 -29.48 -12.50 21.64
CA ILE A 503 -29.74 -12.76 23.06
C ILE A 503 -29.82 -11.44 23.82
N SER A 504 -28.91 -10.50 23.52
CA SER A 504 -28.92 -9.15 24.09
C SER A 504 -30.24 -8.43 23.81
N ARG A 505 -30.77 -8.59 22.59
CA ARG A 505 -32.09 -8.08 22.19
C ARG A 505 -33.21 -8.68 23.03
N THR A 506 -33.27 -10.01 23.10
CA THR A 506 -34.33 -10.73 23.82
C THR A 506 -34.34 -10.34 25.29
N VAL A 507 -33.17 -10.26 25.93
CA VAL A 507 -33.03 -9.81 27.33
C VAL A 507 -33.54 -8.38 27.49
N TYR A 508 -33.14 -7.46 26.61
CA TYR A 508 -33.59 -6.07 26.64
C TYR A 508 -35.11 -5.95 26.49
N GLU A 509 -35.71 -6.65 25.53
CA GLU A 509 -37.16 -6.61 25.27
C GLU A 509 -37.97 -7.23 26.41
N MET A 510 -37.50 -8.32 27.03
CA MET A 510 -38.16 -8.92 28.20
C MET A 510 -38.14 -8.00 29.43
N ILE A 511 -37.02 -7.32 29.69
CA ILE A 511 -36.92 -6.33 30.78
C ILE A 511 -37.84 -5.13 30.50
N ALA A 512 -37.88 -4.65 29.25
CA ALA A 512 -38.77 -3.57 28.85
C ALA A 512 -40.25 -3.94 29.06
N GLU A 513 -40.65 -5.16 28.72
CA GLU A 513 -42.02 -5.61 28.92
C GLU A 513 -42.36 -5.84 30.39
N GLY A 514 -41.46 -6.46 31.17
CA GLY A 514 -41.62 -6.61 32.62
C GLY A 514 -41.79 -5.26 33.33
N THR A 515 -40.96 -4.28 32.97
CA THR A 515 -41.04 -2.90 33.49
C THR A 515 -42.37 -2.23 33.12
N ARG A 516 -42.85 -2.41 31.88
CA ARG A 516 -44.15 -1.87 31.44
C ARG A 516 -45.32 -2.54 32.16
N ASN A 517 -45.25 -3.84 32.42
CA ASN A 517 -46.27 -4.57 33.17
C ASN A 517 -46.35 -4.08 34.62
N MET A 518 -45.20 -3.96 35.28
CA MET A 518 -45.11 -3.40 36.63
C MET A 518 -45.73 -1.99 36.67
N ARG A 519 -45.29 -1.10 35.78
CA ARG A 519 -45.78 0.29 35.75
C ARG A 519 -47.29 0.40 35.53
N LYS A 520 -47.87 -0.45 34.67
CA LYS A 520 -49.30 -0.40 34.34
C LYS A 520 -50.19 -1.06 35.38
N HIS A 521 -49.71 -2.07 36.09
CA HIS A 521 -50.57 -2.99 36.84
C HIS A 521 -50.20 -3.18 38.30
N ALA A 522 -48.94 -2.94 38.70
CA ALA A 522 -48.47 -3.35 40.03
C ALA A 522 -48.75 -2.32 41.14
N HIS A 523 -48.85 -1.02 40.83
CA HIS A 523 -48.85 0.04 41.86
C HIS A 523 -47.68 -0.09 42.86
N ALA A 524 -46.53 -0.58 42.39
CA ALA A 524 -45.34 -0.80 43.18
C ALA A 524 -44.66 0.52 43.58
N ARG A 525 -43.91 0.49 44.69
CA ARG A 525 -43.02 1.57 45.14
C ARG A 525 -41.54 1.23 44.94
N HIS A 526 -41.21 -0.05 44.90
CA HIS A 526 -39.86 -0.54 44.66
C HIS A 526 -39.85 -1.54 43.52
N PHE A 527 -38.87 -1.39 42.63
CA PHE A 527 -38.62 -2.31 41.53
C PHE A 527 -37.15 -2.68 41.48
N LYS A 528 -36.85 -3.97 41.57
CA LYS A 528 -35.50 -4.52 41.51
C LYS A 528 -35.31 -5.30 40.23
N VAL A 529 -34.24 -4.99 39.50
CA VAL A 529 -33.82 -5.74 38.32
C VAL A 529 -32.38 -6.22 38.53
N ARG A 530 -32.18 -7.53 38.43
CA ARG A 530 -30.86 -8.15 38.49
C ARG A 530 -30.59 -8.93 37.20
N LEU A 531 -29.44 -8.67 36.60
CA LEU A 531 -28.94 -9.37 35.42
C LEU A 531 -27.66 -10.12 35.77
N ASP A 532 -27.69 -11.45 35.71
CA ASP A 532 -26.52 -12.28 35.96
C ASP A 532 -26.06 -12.92 34.63
N LEU A 533 -24.84 -12.58 34.19
CA LEU A 533 -24.22 -13.12 32.98
C LEU A 533 -23.26 -14.25 33.36
N LEU A 534 -23.67 -15.49 33.10
CA LEU A 534 -22.90 -16.70 33.37
C LEU A 534 -22.40 -17.32 32.06
N PRO A 535 -21.32 -18.14 32.08
CA PRO A 535 -20.73 -18.70 30.86
C PRO A 535 -21.70 -19.52 30.00
N ASP A 536 -22.70 -20.17 30.60
CA ASP A 536 -23.62 -21.09 29.95
C ASP A 536 -25.08 -20.62 29.95
N ARG A 537 -25.39 -19.47 30.57
CA ARG A 537 -26.75 -18.94 30.67
C ARG A 537 -26.81 -17.45 31.08
N VAL A 538 -27.86 -16.75 30.65
CA VAL A 538 -28.26 -15.45 31.21
C VAL A 538 -29.38 -15.67 32.22
N LYS A 539 -29.30 -15.04 33.39
CA LYS A 539 -30.43 -14.95 34.33
C LYS A 539 -30.89 -13.51 34.49
N VAL A 540 -32.20 -13.31 34.42
CA VAL A 540 -32.85 -12.03 34.71
C VAL A 540 -33.84 -12.26 35.85
N LEU A 541 -33.73 -11.45 36.89
CA LEU A 541 -34.68 -11.37 37.98
C LEU A 541 -35.31 -9.99 37.99
N MET A 542 -36.64 -9.93 37.97
CA MET A 542 -37.42 -8.71 38.14
C MET A 542 -38.35 -8.88 39.33
N LEU A 543 -38.30 -7.97 40.30
CA LEU A 543 -39.09 -8.05 41.53
C LEU A 543 -39.74 -6.70 41.83
N ASP A 544 -41.06 -6.70 42.04
CA ASP A 544 -41.84 -5.55 42.48
C ASP A 544 -42.59 -5.82 43.79
N ASP A 545 -42.80 -4.77 44.59
CA ASP A 545 -43.56 -4.80 45.85
C ASP A 545 -45.04 -4.40 45.67
N GLY A 546 -45.57 -4.59 44.46
CA GLY A 546 -46.91 -4.16 44.10
C GLY A 546 -48.05 -5.07 44.58
N CYS A 547 -49.21 -4.91 43.96
CA CYS A 547 -50.43 -5.62 44.33
C CYS A 547 -50.45 -7.10 43.93
N GLY A 548 -49.48 -7.58 43.13
CA GLY A 548 -49.45 -8.93 42.58
C GLY A 548 -50.71 -9.32 41.80
N PHE A 549 -50.80 -10.58 41.36
CA PHE A 549 -51.97 -11.06 40.65
C PHE A 549 -52.22 -12.57 40.81
N HIS A 550 -53.43 -13.03 40.46
CA HIS A 550 -53.73 -14.46 40.37
C HIS A 550 -53.15 -15.04 39.08
N PHE A 551 -52.03 -15.76 39.18
CA PHE A 551 -51.32 -16.32 38.03
C PHE A 551 -52.20 -17.18 37.12
N ALA A 552 -52.99 -18.11 37.68
CA ALA A 552 -53.87 -18.98 36.90
C ALA A 552 -54.91 -18.21 36.07
N ARG A 553 -55.43 -17.09 36.61
CA ARG A 553 -56.38 -16.22 35.90
C ARG A 553 -55.69 -15.42 34.80
N ALA A 554 -54.46 -14.97 35.04
CA ALA A 554 -53.66 -14.26 34.05
C ALA A 554 -53.27 -15.16 32.86
N ILE A 555 -52.90 -16.42 33.11
CA ILE A 555 -52.66 -17.42 32.04
C ILE A 555 -53.95 -17.68 31.24
N GLN A 556 -55.10 -17.83 31.89
CA GLN A 556 -56.37 -18.00 31.18
C GLN A 556 -56.73 -16.79 30.31
N ASN A 557 -56.42 -15.58 30.79
CA ASN A 557 -56.59 -14.36 30.01
C ASN A 557 -55.61 -14.28 28.83
N ALA A 558 -54.36 -14.72 29.01
CA ALA A 558 -53.38 -14.83 27.92
C ALA A 558 -53.86 -15.81 26.83
N ILE A 559 -54.31 -17.00 27.22
CA ILE A 559 -54.86 -18.00 26.28
C ILE A 559 -56.13 -17.49 25.56
N ARG A 560 -56.94 -16.66 26.23
CA ARG A 560 -58.12 -16.02 25.63
C ARG A 560 -57.79 -14.76 24.83
N GLY A 561 -56.52 -14.36 24.75
CA GLY A 561 -56.05 -13.19 23.98
C GLY A 561 -56.36 -11.84 24.65
N THR A 562 -56.61 -11.80 25.95
CA THR A 562 -56.92 -10.55 26.69
C THR A 562 -55.75 -10.01 27.51
N SER A 563 -54.62 -10.73 27.59
CA SER A 563 -53.36 -10.23 28.16
C SER A 563 -52.13 -10.69 27.35
N PHE A 564 -51.47 -9.75 26.67
CA PHE A 564 -50.40 -10.05 25.70
C PHE A 564 -48.98 -10.08 26.32
N GLY A 565 -48.74 -9.39 27.44
CA GLY A 565 -47.39 -9.22 27.99
C GLY A 565 -46.76 -10.50 28.54
N ILE A 566 -47.54 -11.36 29.23
CA ILE A 566 -47.02 -12.62 29.80
C ILE A 566 -46.73 -13.65 28.71
N ASP A 567 -47.59 -13.72 27.70
CA ASP A 567 -47.41 -14.60 26.54
C ASP A 567 -46.17 -14.19 25.72
N MET A 568 -45.95 -12.88 25.53
CA MET A 568 -44.77 -12.37 24.84
C MET A 568 -43.46 -12.73 25.54
N ILE A 569 -43.37 -12.57 26.87
CA ILE A 569 -42.18 -12.96 27.64
C ILE A 569 -41.95 -14.48 27.57
N HIS A 570 -43.01 -15.30 27.64
CA HIS A 570 -42.90 -16.75 27.49
C HIS A 570 -42.44 -17.17 26.09
N GLN A 571 -42.97 -16.57 25.03
CA GLN A 571 -42.59 -16.87 23.65
C GLN A 571 -41.13 -16.48 23.37
N MET A 572 -40.71 -15.31 23.85
CA MET A 572 -39.32 -14.84 23.75
C MET A 572 -38.34 -15.78 24.45
N ALA A 573 -38.68 -16.26 25.65
CA ALA A 573 -37.83 -17.23 26.35
C ALA A 573 -37.84 -18.60 25.64
N ALA A 574 -38.99 -19.05 25.14
CA ALA A 574 -39.12 -20.32 24.43
C ALA A 574 -38.28 -20.38 23.15
N GLN A 575 -38.13 -19.25 22.43
CA GLN A 575 -37.23 -19.14 21.27
C GLN A 575 -35.79 -19.58 21.58
N TRP A 576 -35.35 -19.31 22.81
CA TRP A 576 -34.01 -19.66 23.30
C TRP A 576 -34.00 -20.93 24.15
N LYS A 577 -35.07 -21.74 24.14
CA LYS A 577 -35.26 -22.89 25.06
C LYS A 577 -35.10 -22.49 26.54
N GLY A 578 -35.36 -21.22 26.84
CA GLY A 578 -35.28 -20.64 28.16
C GLY A 578 -36.49 -20.98 29.03
N ARG A 579 -36.37 -20.68 30.32
CA ARG A 579 -37.41 -20.89 31.32
C ARG A 579 -37.83 -19.56 31.91
N VAL A 580 -39.13 -19.44 32.18
CA VAL A 580 -39.70 -18.29 32.88
C VAL A 580 -40.56 -18.81 34.01
N GLU A 581 -40.30 -18.32 35.22
CA GLU A 581 -41.09 -18.62 36.41
C GLU A 581 -41.63 -17.33 37.00
N TYR A 582 -42.91 -17.34 37.34
CA TYR A 582 -43.59 -16.22 38.00
C TYR A 582 -43.96 -16.64 39.42
N ILE A 583 -43.52 -15.87 40.40
CA ILE A 583 -43.92 -16.00 41.80
C ILE A 583 -44.73 -14.76 42.13
N THR A 584 -46.05 -14.93 42.25
CA THR A 584 -46.95 -13.82 42.56
C THR A 584 -48.21 -14.31 43.25
N SER A 585 -48.76 -13.46 44.11
CA SER A 585 -50.10 -13.61 44.66
C SER A 585 -50.68 -12.23 44.97
N PRO A 586 -52.01 -12.07 44.99
CA PRO A 586 -52.63 -10.79 45.34
C PRO A 586 -52.13 -10.30 46.71
N GLY A 587 -51.66 -9.05 46.74
CA GLY A 587 -51.10 -8.37 47.90
C GLY A 587 -49.62 -8.66 48.20
N SER A 588 -48.94 -9.50 47.43
CA SER A 588 -47.56 -9.94 47.72
C SER A 588 -46.52 -9.58 46.65
N GLY A 589 -46.83 -8.64 45.75
CA GLY A 589 -45.94 -8.27 44.65
C GLY A 589 -45.83 -9.31 43.54
N THR A 590 -44.87 -9.08 42.65
CA THR A 590 -44.54 -10.01 41.56
C THR A 590 -43.03 -10.21 41.48
N GLU A 591 -42.62 -11.46 41.37
CA GLU A 591 -41.26 -11.85 41.09
C GLU A 591 -41.23 -12.68 39.80
N ILE A 592 -40.33 -12.32 38.89
CA ILE A 592 -40.19 -12.94 37.57
C ILE A 592 -38.74 -13.41 37.43
N TRP A 593 -38.58 -14.73 37.31
CA TRP A 593 -37.31 -15.38 37.02
C TRP A 593 -37.26 -15.78 35.56
N ILE A 594 -36.21 -15.36 34.86
CA ILE A 594 -35.97 -15.71 33.47
C ILE A 594 -34.57 -16.31 33.37
N GLU A 595 -34.47 -17.47 32.74
CA GLU A 595 -33.20 -18.14 32.49
C GLU A 595 -33.10 -18.51 31.01
N LEU A 596 -32.09 -17.98 30.31
CA LEU A 596 -31.81 -18.27 28.91
C LEU A 596 -30.47 -19.01 28.79
N PRO A 597 -30.42 -20.24 28.25
CA PRO A 597 -29.15 -20.94 28.00
C PRO A 597 -28.33 -20.25 26.88
N ILE A 598 -27.01 -20.22 27.03
CA ILE A 598 -26.03 -19.69 26.07
C ILE A 598 -25.06 -20.83 25.73
N GLY A 599 -25.04 -21.32 24.50
CA GLY A 599 -24.14 -22.38 24.05
C GLY A 599 -24.29 -22.73 22.56
N ASP A 600 -23.27 -23.36 21.97
CA ASP A 600 -23.08 -23.55 20.53
C ASP A 600 -24.26 -24.22 19.79
N GLU A 601 -25.04 -25.09 20.46
CA GLU A 601 -26.20 -25.79 19.86
C GLU A 601 -27.47 -24.90 19.69
N VAL A 602 -27.51 -23.72 20.32
CA VAL A 602 -28.67 -22.81 20.25
C VAL A 602 -28.49 -21.75 19.15
N GLU A 603 -27.25 -21.33 18.86
CA GLU A 603 -26.95 -20.37 17.77
C GLU A 603 -27.28 -20.92 16.38
N GLU A 604 -27.10 -22.24 16.15
CA GLU A 604 -27.38 -22.89 14.86
C GLU A 604 -28.88 -22.89 14.49
N ASN A 605 -29.77 -22.92 15.50
CA ASN A 605 -31.23 -22.95 15.31
C ASN A 605 -31.87 -21.55 15.23
N ALA A 606 -31.27 -20.53 15.86
CA ALA A 606 -31.69 -19.14 15.71
C ALA A 606 -31.53 -18.67 14.25
N HIS A 607 -30.44 -19.08 13.59
CA HIS A 607 -30.23 -18.82 12.16
C HIS A 607 -31.22 -19.55 11.24
N SER A 608 -31.72 -20.74 11.63
CA SER A 608 -32.69 -21.49 10.82
C SER A 608 -34.10 -20.91 10.83
N SER A 609 -34.48 -20.16 11.86
CA SER A 609 -35.84 -19.63 12.03
C SER A 609 -36.03 -18.20 11.51
N ALA A 610 -34.95 -17.50 11.18
CA ALA A 610 -34.96 -16.17 10.58
C ALA A 610 -35.14 -16.16 9.04
N PHE A 611 -35.18 -17.35 8.40
CA PHE A 611 -35.28 -17.53 6.94
C PHE A 611 -36.60 -18.16 6.45
N VAL A 612 -37.67 -18.13 7.25
CA VAL A 612 -39.01 -18.58 6.83
C VAL A 612 -40.02 -17.45 6.87
#